data_AF-A0A1K0IN21-F1
#
_entry.id   AF-A0A1K0IN21-F1
#
_cell.length_a   1.000
_cell.length_b   1.000
_cell.length_c   1.000
_cell.angle_alpha   90.00
_cell.angle_beta   90.00
_cell.angle_gamma   90.00
#
_symmetry.space_group_name_H-M   'P 1'
#
loop_
_entity.id
_entity.type
_entity.pdbx_description
1 polymer ?
#
loop_
_entity_poly.entity_id
_entity_poly.type
_entity_poly.pdbx_seq_one_letter_code
_entity_poly.pdbx_strand_id
1 'polypeptide(L)'
;MMLKRWGFVLESDGEYAPGPISLQLALGFDMASHLAREALPDMQLLAQQSDESVGLVVAVKDHAVCLEMVESRQSLRCSFEKGRGVPLRAGASAKSLLAFTRDEARERLVRAQCEPGEAERLLAELAAICRRHST
;
A
#
# COMPACT_ATOMS: atom_id res chain seq x y z
N MET A 1 13.92 23.69 -15.04
CA MET A 1 12.96 22.56 -14.93
C MET A 1 11.83 22.97 -13.98
N MET A 2 10.55 22.76 -14.35
CA MET A 2 9.38 23.27 -13.59
C MET A 2 9.34 22.78 -12.13
N LEU A 3 9.73 21.53 -11.88
CA LEU A 3 9.71 20.90 -10.55
C LEU A 3 10.65 21.57 -9.54
N LYS A 4 11.84 22.03 -9.99
CA LYS A 4 12.76 22.82 -9.15
C LYS A 4 12.17 24.18 -8.82
N ARG A 5 11.60 24.86 -9.83
CA ARG A 5 11.01 26.20 -9.66
C ARG A 5 9.85 26.19 -8.68
N TRP A 6 9.12 25.09 -8.62
CA TRP A 6 7.99 24.91 -7.71
C TRP A 6 8.40 24.23 -6.40
N GLY A 7 9.69 23.97 -6.13
CA GLY A 7 10.15 23.43 -4.85
C GLY A 7 9.78 21.96 -4.58
N PHE A 8 9.36 21.21 -5.61
CA PHE A 8 9.13 19.76 -5.51
C PHE A 8 10.44 18.96 -5.51
N VAL A 9 11.50 19.54 -6.07
CA VAL A 9 12.80 18.90 -6.23
C VAL A 9 13.90 19.89 -5.87
N LEU A 10 14.83 19.46 -5.02
CA LEU A 10 16.09 20.13 -4.75
C LEU A 10 17.17 19.54 -5.66
N GLU A 11 18.09 20.37 -6.11
CA GLU A 11 19.31 19.94 -6.79
C GLU A 11 20.52 20.43 -6.01
N SER A 12 21.47 19.55 -5.78
CA SER A 12 22.80 19.87 -5.25
C SER A 12 23.82 19.05 -6.04
N ASP A 13 24.81 19.71 -6.64
CA ASP A 13 25.91 19.06 -7.36
C ASP A 13 25.47 18.03 -8.44
N GLY A 14 24.33 18.28 -9.09
CA GLY A 14 23.76 17.38 -10.11
C GLY A 14 22.97 16.19 -9.55
N GLU A 15 22.88 16.05 -8.23
CA GLU A 15 22.00 15.13 -7.54
C GLU A 15 20.63 15.77 -7.27
N TYR A 16 19.58 14.97 -7.34
CA TYR A 16 18.20 15.41 -7.21
C TYR A 16 17.55 14.73 -6.00
N ALA A 17 16.95 15.52 -5.12
CA ALA A 17 16.25 15.03 -3.94
C ALA A 17 14.84 15.64 -3.84
N PRO A 18 13.90 15.02 -3.10
CA PRO A 18 12.61 15.64 -2.80
C PRO A 18 12.79 17.03 -2.17
N GLY A 19 12.06 18.01 -2.69
CA GLY A 19 12.08 19.37 -2.18
C GLY A 19 11.14 19.59 -1.00
N PRO A 20 11.17 20.79 -0.36
CA PRO A 20 10.40 21.08 0.85
C PRO A 20 8.88 21.00 0.65
N ILE A 21 8.36 21.15 -0.58
CA ILE A 21 6.93 20.94 -0.85
C ILE A 21 6.51 19.49 -0.61
N SER A 22 7.41 18.52 -0.78
CA SER A 22 7.09 17.12 -0.53
C SER A 22 6.67 16.87 0.94
N LEU A 23 7.25 17.62 1.89
CA LEU A 23 6.84 17.56 3.29
C LEU A 23 5.42 18.13 3.49
N GLN A 24 5.10 19.26 2.86
CA GLN A 24 3.76 19.84 2.95
C GLN A 24 2.69 18.93 2.34
N LEU A 25 3.01 18.23 1.25
CA LEU A 25 2.10 17.25 0.65
C LEU A 25 1.89 16.03 1.56
N ALA A 26 2.96 15.54 2.21
CA ALA A 26 2.85 14.45 3.16
C ALA A 26 1.97 14.85 4.37
N LEU A 27 2.21 16.02 4.95
CA LEU A 27 1.41 16.55 6.06
C LEU A 27 -0.05 16.77 5.65
N GLY A 28 -0.28 17.35 4.47
CA GLY A 28 -1.62 17.55 3.92
C GLY A 28 -2.35 16.22 3.71
N PHE A 29 -1.66 15.20 3.21
CA PHE A 29 -2.21 13.85 3.08
C PHE A 29 -2.61 13.26 4.43
N ASP A 30 -1.71 13.30 5.43
CA ASP A 30 -1.98 12.77 6.76
C ASP A 30 -3.19 13.44 7.43
N MET A 31 -3.30 14.76 7.30
CA MET A 31 -4.42 15.53 7.87
C MET A 31 -5.75 15.26 7.17
N ALA A 32 -5.72 15.08 5.84
CA ALA A 32 -6.90 14.90 5.00
C ALA A 32 -7.32 13.44 4.79
N SER A 33 -6.50 12.47 5.23
CA SER A 33 -6.81 11.04 5.13
C SER A 33 -7.89 10.65 6.14
N HIS A 34 -9.14 10.92 5.78
CA HIS A 34 -10.31 10.53 6.57
C HIS A 34 -10.31 9.04 6.89
N LEU A 35 -9.96 8.19 5.92
CA LEU A 35 -9.91 6.74 6.11
C LEU A 35 -8.92 6.33 7.20
N ALA A 36 -7.69 6.87 7.17
CA ALA A 36 -6.69 6.54 8.18
C ALA A 36 -7.10 7.03 9.57
N ARG A 37 -7.66 8.24 9.65
CA ARG A 37 -8.12 8.83 10.92
C ARG A 37 -9.25 8.04 11.56
N GLU A 38 -10.26 7.66 10.78
CA GLU A 38 -11.40 6.88 11.27
C GLU A 38 -11.02 5.44 11.61
N ALA A 39 -10.06 4.84 10.88
CA ALA A 39 -9.61 3.47 11.14
C ALA A 39 -8.65 3.35 12.33
N LEU A 40 -7.95 4.43 12.70
CA LEU A 40 -6.89 4.40 13.71
C LEU A 40 -7.31 3.81 15.07
N PRO A 41 -8.48 4.14 15.65
CA PRO A 41 -8.91 3.56 16.93
C PRO A 41 -9.07 2.04 16.86
N ASP A 42 -9.68 1.53 15.77
CA ASP A 42 -9.88 0.09 15.57
C ASP A 42 -8.55 -0.63 15.32
N MET A 43 -7.64 0.00 14.57
CA MET A 43 -6.29 -0.52 14.36
C MET A 43 -5.51 -0.64 15.67
N GLN A 44 -5.60 0.36 16.54
CA GLN A 44 -4.97 0.35 17.86
C GLN A 44 -5.56 -0.75 18.76
N LEU A 45 -6.88 -0.92 18.75
CA LEU A 45 -7.54 -1.99 19.49
C LEU A 45 -7.08 -3.36 18.99
N LEU A 46 -7.04 -3.57 17.68
CA LEU A 46 -6.60 -4.81 17.07
C LEU A 46 -5.14 -5.12 17.42
N ALA A 47 -4.25 -4.14 17.31
CA ALA A 47 -2.84 -4.30 17.66
C ALA A 47 -2.66 -4.65 19.15
N GLN A 48 -3.47 -4.08 20.04
CA GLN A 48 -3.44 -4.43 21.47
C GLN A 48 -3.95 -5.86 21.73
N GLN A 49 -4.92 -6.34 20.97
CA GLN A 49 -5.49 -7.67 21.13
C GLN A 49 -4.61 -8.77 20.53
N SER A 50 -3.97 -8.50 19.39
CA SER A 50 -3.11 -9.47 18.70
C SER A 50 -1.66 -9.44 19.18
N ASP A 51 -1.22 -8.34 19.80
CA ASP A 51 0.20 -8.03 20.05
C ASP A 51 1.04 -8.00 18.76
N GLU A 52 0.39 -7.80 17.61
CA GLU A 52 1.02 -7.73 16.28
C GLU A 52 0.84 -6.35 15.63
N SER A 53 1.69 -6.04 14.66
CA SER A 53 1.59 -4.78 13.90
C SER A 53 0.38 -4.79 12.98
N VAL A 54 -0.35 -3.68 12.91
CA VAL A 54 -1.56 -3.52 12.11
C VAL A 54 -1.37 -2.40 11.10
N GLY A 55 -1.43 -2.74 9.82
CA GLY A 55 -1.29 -1.80 8.71
C GLY A 55 -2.58 -1.58 7.94
N LEU A 56 -2.90 -0.33 7.65
CA LEU A 56 -3.96 0.04 6.71
C LEU A 56 -3.35 0.16 5.31
N VAL A 57 -3.79 -0.69 4.38
CA VAL A 57 -3.22 -0.78 3.03
C VAL A 57 -4.31 -0.55 1.99
N VAL A 58 -4.00 0.25 0.97
CA VAL A 58 -4.90 0.51 -0.16
C VAL A 58 -4.23 0.18 -1.49
N ALA A 59 -5.03 -0.18 -2.50
CA ALA A 59 -4.54 -0.36 -3.85
C ALA A 59 -4.52 0.99 -4.58
N VAL A 60 -3.34 1.41 -5.04
CA VAL A 60 -3.14 2.58 -5.90
C VAL A 60 -2.49 2.11 -7.19
N LYS A 61 -3.26 2.14 -8.29
CA LYS A 61 -2.85 1.60 -9.60
C LYS A 61 -2.43 0.13 -9.49
N ASP A 62 -1.14 -0.16 -9.63
CA ASP A 62 -0.50 -1.46 -9.62
C ASP A 62 0.29 -1.73 -8.32
N HIS A 63 0.13 -0.86 -7.32
CA HIS A 63 0.83 -0.95 -6.03
C HIS A 63 -0.14 -1.03 -4.85
N ALA A 64 0.24 -1.79 -3.83
CA ALA A 64 -0.34 -1.74 -2.49
C ALA A 64 0.45 -0.72 -1.66
N VAL A 65 -0.22 0.34 -1.17
CA VAL A 65 0.39 1.43 -0.41
C VAL A 65 -0.12 1.40 1.02
N CYS A 66 0.80 1.39 1.99
CA CYS A 66 0.46 1.50 3.40
C CYS A 66 0.15 2.95 3.75
N LEU A 67 -1.10 3.25 4.12
CA LEU A 67 -1.54 4.58 4.51
C LEU A 67 -1.24 4.89 5.97
N GLU A 68 -1.35 3.89 6.83
CA GLU A 68 -1.10 4.02 8.27
C GLU A 68 -0.61 2.69 8.86
N MET A 69 0.18 2.77 9.93
CA MET A 69 0.74 1.62 10.62
C MET A 69 0.73 1.82 12.13
N VAL A 70 0.19 0.84 12.86
CA VAL A 70 0.36 0.71 14.32
C VAL A 70 1.35 -0.42 14.55
N GLU A 71 2.53 -0.08 15.05
CA GLU A 71 3.59 -1.05 15.32
C GLU A 71 3.33 -1.86 16.60
N SER A 72 3.66 -3.15 16.56
CA SER A 72 3.72 -3.99 17.76
C SER A 72 4.85 -3.54 18.69
N ARG A 73 4.74 -3.93 19.96
CA ARG A 73 5.79 -3.76 20.97
C ARG A 73 6.94 -4.76 20.77
N GLN A 74 6.77 -5.77 19.92
CA GLN A 74 7.79 -6.77 19.64
C GLN A 74 8.84 -6.24 18.65
N SER A 75 10.09 -6.66 18.81
CA SER A 75 11.23 -6.14 18.04
C SER A 75 11.29 -6.60 16.56
N LEU A 76 10.22 -7.21 16.04
CA LEU A 76 10.13 -7.65 14.65
C LEU A 76 9.68 -6.47 13.77
N ARG A 77 10.53 -6.08 12.82
CA ARG A 77 10.17 -5.03 11.84
C ARG A 77 9.13 -5.56 10.87
N CYS A 78 8.01 -4.85 10.74
CA CYS A 78 7.04 -5.11 9.68
C CYS A 78 7.63 -4.68 8.33
N SER A 79 7.42 -5.46 7.26
CA SER A 79 7.90 -5.11 5.91
C SER A 79 7.16 -3.93 5.28
N PHE A 80 6.01 -3.56 5.84
CA PHE A 80 5.17 -2.45 5.40
C PHE A 80 5.44 -1.23 6.27
N GLU A 81 6.07 -0.22 5.70
CA GLU A 81 6.25 1.09 6.34
C GLU A 81 5.22 2.06 5.76
N LYS A 82 4.75 3.01 6.57
CA LYS A 82 3.83 4.06 6.11
C LYS A 82 4.44 4.80 4.90
N GLY A 83 3.64 4.99 3.86
CA GLY A 83 4.05 5.61 2.61
C GLY A 83 4.83 4.70 1.65
N ARG A 84 5.23 3.50 2.08
CA ARG A 84 5.88 2.52 1.20
C ARG A 84 4.85 1.80 0.33
N GLY A 85 5.12 1.77 -0.97
CA GLY A 85 4.37 0.99 -1.94
C GLY A 85 5.10 -0.33 -2.25
N VAL A 86 4.36 -1.43 -2.34
CA VAL A 86 4.85 -2.71 -2.89
C VAL A 86 3.99 -3.10 -4.09
N PRO A 87 4.50 -3.88 -5.06
CA PRO A 87 3.69 -4.36 -6.17
C PRO A 87 2.44 -5.12 -5.69
N LEU A 88 1.29 -4.87 -6.31
CA LEU A 88 -0.03 -5.40 -5.91
C LEU A 88 -0.17 -6.94 -6.10
N ARG A 89 0.91 -7.63 -6.46
CA ARG A 89 1.00 -9.10 -6.52
C ARG A 89 1.72 -9.73 -5.31
N ALA A 90 2.40 -8.94 -4.49
CA ALA A 90 3.32 -9.43 -3.47
C ALA A 90 2.72 -9.33 -2.06
N GLY A 91 2.56 -10.49 -1.40
CA GLY A 91 2.10 -10.59 -0.01
C GLY A 91 0.58 -10.78 0.13
N ALA A 92 0.16 -11.18 1.34
CA ALA A 92 -1.23 -11.53 1.63
C ALA A 92 -2.18 -10.33 1.48
N SER A 93 -1.81 -9.16 1.99
CA SER A 93 -2.62 -7.93 1.91
C SER A 93 -2.83 -7.49 0.46
N ALA A 94 -1.78 -7.56 -0.37
CA ALA A 94 -1.87 -7.22 -1.79
C ALA A 94 -2.79 -8.20 -2.55
N LYS A 95 -2.65 -9.51 -2.31
CA LYS A 95 -3.55 -10.52 -2.90
C LYS A 95 -5.00 -10.33 -2.45
N SER A 96 -5.22 -9.95 -1.19
CA SER A 96 -6.57 -9.68 -0.67
C SER A 96 -7.19 -8.48 -1.40
N LEU A 97 -6.47 -7.37 -1.54
CA LEU A 97 -6.94 -6.21 -2.32
C LEU A 97 -7.19 -6.55 -3.79
N LEU A 98 -6.28 -7.31 -4.40
CA LEU A 98 -6.37 -7.69 -5.80
C LEU A 98 -7.55 -8.64 -6.06
N ALA A 99 -7.87 -9.53 -5.12
CA ALA A 99 -8.98 -10.48 -5.23
C ALA A 99 -10.32 -9.74 -5.42
N PHE A 100 -10.56 -8.69 -4.63
CA PHE A 100 -11.80 -7.89 -4.67
C PHE A 100 -11.78 -6.74 -5.68
N THR A 101 -10.76 -6.68 -6.55
CA THR A 101 -10.75 -5.75 -7.70
C THR A 101 -11.62 -6.29 -8.83
N ARG A 102 -12.24 -5.39 -9.63
CA ARG A 102 -13.04 -5.76 -10.81
C ARG A 102 -12.26 -6.70 -11.74
N ASP A 103 -12.93 -7.74 -12.23
CA ASP A 103 -12.32 -8.85 -12.98
C ASP A 103 -11.41 -8.39 -14.13
N GLU A 104 -11.88 -7.46 -14.97
CA GLU A 104 -11.10 -6.90 -16.09
C GLU A 104 -9.81 -6.21 -15.63
N ALA A 105 -9.88 -5.43 -14.54
CA ALA A 105 -8.74 -4.72 -14.00
C ALA A 105 -7.76 -5.68 -13.31
N ARG A 106 -8.28 -6.68 -12.61
CA ARG A 106 -7.50 -7.74 -11.96
C ARG A 106 -6.70 -8.54 -13.00
N GLU A 107 -7.33 -9.02 -14.07
CA GLU A 107 -6.64 -9.76 -15.12
C GLU A 107 -5.55 -8.94 -15.80
N ARG A 108 -5.85 -7.68 -16.14
CA ARG A 108 -4.87 -6.77 -16.75
C ARG A 108 -3.66 -6.56 -15.83
N LEU A 109 -3.89 -6.31 -14.54
CA LEU A 109 -2.81 -6.09 -13.56
C LEU A 109 -1.95 -7.33 -13.36
N VAL A 110 -2.56 -8.51 -13.30
CA VAL A 110 -1.83 -9.78 -13.14
C VAL A 110 -0.98 -10.06 -14.38
N ARG A 111 -1.54 -9.97 -15.59
CA ARG A 111 -0.81 -10.25 -16.83
C ARG A 111 0.30 -9.23 -17.11
N ALA A 112 0.18 -8.00 -16.62
CA ALA A 112 1.22 -6.98 -16.77
C ALA A 112 2.44 -7.19 -15.85
N GLN A 113 2.29 -7.96 -14.77
CA GLN A 113 3.32 -8.07 -13.72
C GLN A 113 3.86 -9.50 -13.52
N CYS A 114 3.34 -10.48 -14.26
CA CYS A 114 3.65 -11.89 -14.12
C CYS A 114 3.83 -12.57 -15.48
N GLU A 115 4.70 -13.57 -15.52
CA GLU A 115 4.78 -14.49 -16.66
C GLU A 115 3.47 -15.30 -16.79
N PRO A 116 3.11 -15.79 -17.99
CA PRO A 116 1.82 -16.44 -18.24
C PRO A 116 1.46 -17.56 -17.26
N GLY A 117 2.42 -18.45 -16.94
CA GLY A 117 2.20 -19.55 -15.99
C GLY A 117 2.13 -19.11 -14.52
N GLU A 118 2.68 -17.95 -14.16
CA GLU A 118 2.49 -17.34 -12.84
C GLU A 118 1.15 -16.62 -12.75
N ALA A 119 0.75 -15.95 -13.83
CA ALA A 119 -0.51 -15.24 -13.94
C ALA A 119 -1.71 -16.16 -13.72
N GLU A 120 -1.72 -17.35 -14.36
CA GLU A 120 -2.79 -18.34 -14.19
C GLU A 120 -2.89 -18.85 -12.75
N ARG A 121 -1.75 -19.16 -12.13
CA ARG A 121 -1.68 -19.59 -10.72
C ARG A 121 -2.21 -18.51 -9.77
N LEU A 122 -1.79 -17.27 -9.98
CA LEU A 122 -2.23 -16.15 -9.16
C LEU A 122 -3.73 -15.90 -9.34
N LEU A 123 -4.26 -15.90 -10.57
CA LEU A 123 -5.70 -15.73 -10.81
C LEU A 123 -6.54 -16.83 -10.13
N ALA A 124 -6.07 -18.08 -10.17
CA ALA A 124 -6.74 -19.18 -9.47
C ALA A 124 -6.74 -19.00 -7.95
N GLU A 125 -5.61 -18.54 -7.38
CA GLU A 125 -5.50 -18.22 -5.95
C GLU A 125 -6.45 -17.09 -5.54
N LEU A 126 -6.51 -16.00 -6.32
CA LEU A 126 -7.39 -14.86 -6.07
C LEU A 126 -8.88 -15.27 -6.10
N ALA A 127 -9.28 -16.13 -7.03
CA ALA A 127 -10.63 -16.67 -7.08
C ALA A 127 -10.96 -17.51 -5.83
N ALA A 128 -9.98 -18.23 -5.26
CA ALA A 128 -10.15 -18.94 -4.00
C ALA A 128 -10.31 -17.99 -2.81
N ILE A 129 -9.57 -16.88 -2.77
CA ILE A 129 -9.69 -15.84 -1.72
C ILE A 129 -11.09 -15.21 -1.75
N CYS A 130 -11.60 -14.83 -2.94
CA CYS A 130 -12.95 -14.26 -3.06
C CYS A 130 -14.03 -15.20 -2.50
N ARG A 131 -13.93 -16.50 -2.78
CA ARG A 131 -14.93 -17.49 -2.34
C ARG A 131 -14.96 -17.69 -0.83
N ARG A 132 -13.81 -17.61 -0.15
CA ARG A 132 -13.71 -17.78 1.31
C ARG A 132 -14.39 -16.67 2.11
N HIS A 133 -14.56 -15.50 1.52
CA HIS A 133 -15.14 -14.34 2.21
C HIS A 133 -16.66 -14.19 2.00
N SER A 134 -17.24 -14.95 1.05
CA SER A 134 -18.69 -14.94 0.77
C SER A 134 -19.50 -15.95 1.61
N THR A 135 -18.90 -16.51 2.67
CA THR A 135 -19.53 -17.47 3.61
C THR A 135 -19.44 -16.90 5.01
#